data_AF-A0A948XL80-F1
#
_entry.id   AF-A0A948XL80-F1
#
_cell.length_a   1.000
_cell.length_b   1.000
_cell.length_c   1.000
_cell.angle_alpha   90.00
_cell.angle_beta   90.00
_cell.angle_gamma   90.00
#
_symmetry.space_group_name_H-M   'P 1'
#
loop_
_entity.id
_entity.type
_entity.pdbx_description
1 polymer ?
#
loop_
_entity_poly.entity_id
_entity_poly.type
_entity_poly.pdbx_seq_one_letter_code
_entity_poly.pdbx_strand_id
1 'polypeptide(L)'
;MQHKLYAGEGVYRLVDAARLAATRYANSLERRSALIPLTLNRQIGAIAVAWAGVFLLASVPKLLFPATPLHGPADMLAIGLPYLLIAFAPIAGYGIAAGSFPGGVLTAQPGVRLAVYGKWRRLSVLEARKQPAYGPAGFMASMLVGLLLNVVLRSFEFLLAVPALGNHAPDWGQALFHLMAADVVVMSFFYMVCFVMALRNVPYFPRMLLFTWTLDIAIQMIIARQLGGMAELPLSVADSLNSLLHGNITKVMISAFVWLPYLILSDRVNVTYRLRLRD
;
A
#
# COMPACT_ATOMS: atom_id res chain seq x y z
N MET A 1 11.67 52.22 33.01
CA MET A 1 11.63 51.75 31.61
C MET A 1 12.43 50.45 31.35
N GLN A 2 13.17 49.89 32.32
CA GLN A 2 13.99 48.67 32.14
C GLN A 2 13.26 47.33 32.37
N HIS A 3 12.08 47.32 32.99
CA HIS A 3 11.38 46.07 33.34
C HIS A 3 10.63 45.39 32.17
N LYS A 4 10.42 46.07 31.03
CA LYS A 4 9.75 45.51 29.85
C LYS A 4 10.68 44.73 28.90
N LEU A 5 12.00 44.87 29.04
CA LEU A 5 12.98 44.18 28.19
C LEU A 5 13.28 42.74 28.64
N TYR A 6 13.17 42.44 29.94
CA TYR A 6 13.43 41.09 30.47
C TYR A 6 12.34 40.05 30.19
N ALA A 7 11.09 40.48 29.94
CA ALA A 7 9.98 39.58 29.64
C ALA A 7 10.07 38.96 28.24
N GLY A 8 10.74 39.64 27.29
CA GLY A 8 10.91 39.15 25.92
C GLY A 8 11.91 37.99 25.82
N GLU A 9 13.04 38.06 26.53
CA GLU A 9 14.09 37.04 26.45
C GLU A 9 13.64 35.65 26.92
N GLY A 10 12.76 35.59 27.93
CA GLY A 10 12.22 34.31 28.43
C GLY A 10 11.36 33.57 27.39
N VAL A 11 10.56 34.31 26.62
CA VAL A 11 9.69 33.74 25.56
C VAL A 11 10.53 33.24 24.39
N TYR A 12 11.54 34.00 23.94
CA TYR A 12 12.43 33.56 22.87
C TYR A 12 13.20 32.28 23.25
N ARG A 13 13.73 32.21 24.49
CA ARG A 13 14.43 30.99 24.96
C ARG A 13 13.51 29.77 25.03
N LEU A 14 12.25 29.93 25.42
CA LEU A 14 11.26 28.85 25.42
C LEU A 14 10.91 28.37 24.01
N VAL A 15 10.72 29.29 23.06
CA VAL A 15 10.46 28.95 21.65
C VAL A 15 11.65 28.22 21.03
N ASP A 16 12.87 28.67 21.29
CA ASP A 16 14.08 28.03 20.78
C ASP A 16 14.34 26.67 21.42
N ALA A 17 14.12 26.54 22.73
CA ALA A 17 14.18 25.25 23.42
C ALA A 17 13.15 24.26 22.87
N ALA A 18 11.91 24.71 22.61
CA ALA A 18 10.87 23.88 21.99
C ALA A 18 11.23 23.47 20.56
N ARG A 19 11.79 24.37 19.74
CA ARG A 19 12.29 24.07 18.39
C ARG A 19 13.46 23.07 18.44
N LEU A 20 14.38 23.21 19.38
CA LEU A 20 15.50 22.29 19.57
C LEU A 20 15.01 20.91 20.06
N ALA A 21 14.04 20.86 20.97
CA ALA A 21 13.43 19.61 21.40
C ALA A 21 12.68 18.92 20.25
N ALA A 22 11.90 19.67 19.48
CA ALA A 22 11.16 19.15 18.32
C ALA A 22 12.10 18.63 17.22
N THR A 23 13.19 19.35 16.92
CA THR A 23 14.19 18.90 15.93
C THR A 23 14.97 17.69 16.41
N ARG A 24 15.34 17.62 17.70
CA ARG A 24 15.96 16.41 18.28
C ARG A 24 15.01 15.21 18.24
N TYR A 25 13.74 15.41 18.56
CA TYR A 25 12.73 14.36 18.49
C TYR A 25 12.53 13.89 17.04
N ALA A 26 12.38 14.81 16.09
CA ALA A 26 12.27 14.50 14.66
C ALA A 26 13.49 13.73 14.14
N ASN A 27 14.71 14.16 14.50
CA ASN A 27 15.95 13.47 14.13
C ASN A 27 16.05 12.07 14.76
N SER A 28 15.55 11.89 15.98
CA SER A 28 15.51 10.58 16.64
C SER A 28 14.53 9.62 15.95
N LEU A 29 13.36 10.12 15.54
CA LEU A 29 12.38 9.38 14.76
C LEU A 29 12.93 9.04 13.38
N GLU A 30 13.64 9.96 12.73
CA GLU A 30 14.26 9.74 11.43
C GLU A 30 15.29 8.60 11.50
N ARG A 31 16.20 8.63 12.48
CA ARG A 31 17.19 7.56 12.68
C ARG A 31 16.54 6.20 12.92
N ARG A 32 15.49 6.15 13.74
CA ARG A 32 14.73 4.90 13.98
C ARG A 32 14.01 4.43 12.73
N SER A 33 13.37 5.34 12.00
CA SER A 33 12.63 5.02 10.77
C SER A 33 13.55 4.58 9.64
N ALA A 34 14.81 5.02 9.59
CA ALA A 34 15.78 4.56 8.61
C ALA A 34 16.12 3.06 8.74
N LEU A 35 15.95 2.49 9.94
CA LEU A 35 16.13 1.05 10.19
C LEU A 35 14.97 0.22 9.62
N ILE A 36 13.78 0.80 9.45
CA ILE A 36 12.59 0.09 8.99
C ILE A 36 12.78 -0.42 7.55
N PRO A 37 13.10 0.42 6.53
CA PRO A 37 13.34 -0.06 5.18
C PRO A 37 14.49 -1.08 5.10
N LEU A 38 15.56 -0.91 5.88
CA LEU A 38 16.68 -1.85 5.91
C LEU A 38 16.24 -3.22 6.44
N THR A 39 15.52 -3.23 7.56
CA THR A 39 14.98 -4.45 8.16
C THR A 39 14.00 -5.13 7.23
N LEU A 40 13.07 -4.36 6.65
CA LEU A 40 12.10 -4.87 5.68
C LEU A 40 12.79 -5.47 4.46
N ASN A 41 13.78 -4.80 3.88
CA ASN A 41 14.52 -5.33 2.73
C ASN A 41 15.26 -6.64 3.06
N ARG A 42 15.83 -6.76 4.26
CA ARG A 42 16.53 -7.96 4.70
C ARG A 42 15.58 -9.11 5.02
N GLN A 43 14.43 -8.82 5.62
CA GLN A 43 13.50 -9.83 6.14
C GLN A 43 12.34 -10.14 5.18
N ILE A 44 12.25 -9.49 4.01
CA ILE A 44 11.10 -9.61 3.12
C ILE A 44 10.81 -11.06 2.69
N GLY A 45 11.84 -11.90 2.51
CA GLY A 45 11.65 -13.32 2.22
C GLY A 45 10.97 -14.06 3.38
N ALA A 46 11.39 -13.81 4.62
CA ALA A 46 10.75 -14.38 5.81
C ALA A 46 9.33 -13.84 6.00
N ILE A 47 9.11 -12.54 5.77
CA ILE A 47 7.78 -11.92 5.83
C ILE A 47 6.85 -12.54 4.79
N ALA A 48 7.33 -12.78 3.57
CA ALA A 48 6.56 -13.41 2.50
C ALA A 48 6.15 -14.85 2.82
N VAL A 49 7.08 -15.66 3.35
CA VAL A 49 6.78 -17.04 3.78
C VAL A 49 5.84 -17.04 4.97
N ALA A 50 6.08 -16.19 5.97
CA ALA A 50 5.20 -16.05 7.13
C ALA A 50 3.79 -15.62 6.71
N TRP A 51 3.69 -14.66 5.78
CA TRP A 51 2.42 -14.22 5.20
C TRP A 51 1.67 -15.37 4.53
N ALA A 52 2.29 -16.07 3.59
CA ALA A 52 1.65 -17.18 2.90
C ALA A 52 1.22 -18.28 3.89
N GLY A 53 2.08 -18.62 4.85
CA GLY A 53 1.74 -19.58 5.90
C GLY A 53 0.54 -19.15 6.74
N VAL A 54 0.54 -17.92 7.25
CA VAL A 54 -0.57 -17.38 8.07
C VAL A 54 -1.86 -17.33 7.26
N PHE A 55 -1.83 -16.84 6.02
CA PHE A 55 -3.02 -16.75 5.19
C PHE A 55 -3.58 -18.12 4.84
N LEU A 56 -2.73 -19.07 4.43
CA LEU A 56 -3.16 -20.43 4.11
C LEU A 56 -3.74 -21.12 5.34
N LEU A 57 -3.11 -21.00 6.50
CA LEU A 57 -3.67 -21.52 7.76
C LEU A 57 -5.01 -20.88 8.10
N ALA A 58 -5.15 -19.57 7.92
CA ALA A 58 -6.42 -18.86 8.13
C ALA A 58 -7.51 -19.24 7.12
N SER A 59 -7.14 -19.76 5.94
CA SER A 59 -8.08 -20.26 4.93
C SER A 59 -8.57 -21.69 5.19
N VAL A 60 -7.86 -22.48 6.01
CA VAL A 60 -8.23 -23.89 6.30
C VAL A 60 -9.66 -24.04 6.80
N PRO A 61 -10.18 -23.24 7.76
CA PRO A 61 -11.56 -23.38 8.21
C PRO A 61 -12.58 -23.20 7.09
N LYS A 62 -12.32 -22.29 6.13
CA LYS A 62 -13.20 -22.05 4.98
C LYS A 62 -13.21 -23.23 4.00
N LEU A 63 -12.08 -23.93 3.88
CA LEU A 63 -11.94 -25.11 3.02
C LEU A 63 -12.49 -26.38 3.67
N LEU A 64 -12.37 -26.52 5.00
CA LEU A 64 -12.91 -27.66 5.75
C LEU A 64 -14.43 -27.58 5.91
N PHE A 65 -14.97 -26.37 6.03
CA PHE A 65 -16.40 -26.12 6.22
C PHE A 65 -16.93 -25.18 5.11
N PRO A 66 -16.94 -25.64 3.84
CA PRO A 66 -17.47 -24.84 2.75
C PRO A 66 -18.97 -24.62 2.93
N ALA A 67 -19.47 -23.46 2.51
CA ALA A 67 -20.89 -23.13 2.64
C ALA A 67 -21.79 -23.93 1.69
N THR A 68 -21.20 -24.57 0.68
CA THR A 68 -21.88 -25.45 -0.28
C THR A 68 -21.26 -26.86 -0.25
N PRO A 69 -22.06 -27.91 -0.47
CA PRO A 69 -21.54 -29.27 -0.52
C PRO A 69 -20.55 -29.45 -1.69
N LEU A 70 -19.47 -30.19 -1.43
CA LEU A 70 -18.46 -30.58 -2.41
C LEU A 70 -18.88 -31.90 -3.07
N HIS A 71 -19.01 -31.94 -4.39
CA HIS A 71 -19.42 -33.14 -5.12
C HIS A 71 -18.25 -33.84 -5.82
N GLY A 72 -17.06 -33.22 -5.83
CA GLY A 72 -15.86 -33.84 -6.38
C GLY A 72 -14.57 -33.03 -6.22
N PRO A 73 -13.44 -33.58 -6.71
CA PRO A 73 -12.13 -32.93 -6.62
C PRO A 73 -12.05 -31.63 -7.44
N ALA A 74 -12.84 -31.50 -8.50
CA ALA A 74 -12.93 -30.27 -9.29
C ALA A 74 -13.49 -29.09 -8.46
N ASP A 75 -14.47 -29.35 -7.58
CA ASP A 75 -15.03 -28.31 -6.70
C ASP A 75 -14.02 -27.87 -5.65
N MET A 76 -13.23 -28.81 -5.12
CA MET A 76 -12.13 -28.48 -4.21
C MET A 76 -11.09 -27.58 -4.88
N LEU A 77 -10.75 -27.83 -6.14
CA LEU A 77 -9.84 -26.96 -6.90
C LEU A 77 -10.46 -25.59 -7.19
N ALA A 78 -11.74 -25.54 -7.56
CA ALA A 78 -12.44 -24.28 -7.85
C ALA A 78 -12.49 -23.35 -6.63
N ILE A 79 -12.69 -23.91 -5.43
CA ILE A 79 -12.69 -23.14 -4.17
C ILE A 79 -11.25 -22.85 -3.72
N GLY A 80 -10.34 -23.82 -3.82
CA GLY A 80 -8.97 -23.70 -3.33
C GLY A 80 -8.09 -22.75 -4.14
N LEU A 81 -8.28 -22.69 -5.46
CA LEU A 81 -7.44 -21.90 -6.36
C LEU A 81 -7.44 -20.40 -6.01
N PRO A 82 -8.58 -19.73 -5.78
CA PRO A 82 -8.61 -18.34 -5.32
C PRO A 82 -7.78 -18.09 -4.05
N TYR A 83 -7.84 -18.96 -3.05
CA TYR A 83 -7.04 -18.81 -1.82
C TYR A 83 -5.54 -18.95 -2.09
N LEU A 84 -5.14 -19.90 -2.94
CA LEU A 84 -3.74 -20.03 -3.36
C LEU A 84 -3.28 -18.78 -4.11
N LEU A 85 -4.10 -18.27 -5.04
CA LEU A 85 -3.80 -17.04 -5.77
C LEU A 85 -3.64 -15.85 -4.82
N ILE A 86 -4.51 -15.69 -3.81
CA ILE A 86 -4.39 -14.61 -2.82
C ILE A 86 -3.09 -14.73 -2.01
N ALA A 87 -2.74 -15.96 -1.58
CA ALA A 87 -1.51 -16.19 -0.83
C ALA A 87 -0.25 -15.84 -1.64
N PHE A 88 -0.22 -16.21 -2.92
CA PHE A 88 0.97 -16.06 -3.79
C PHE A 88 1.01 -14.75 -4.58
N ALA A 89 -0.10 -14.05 -4.78
CA ALA A 89 -0.16 -12.77 -5.49
C ALA A 89 0.86 -11.72 -4.98
N PRO A 90 0.95 -11.42 -3.67
CA PRO A 90 1.95 -10.47 -3.19
C PRO A 90 3.39 -10.97 -3.37
N ILE A 91 3.62 -12.28 -3.32
CA ILE A 91 4.94 -12.89 -3.55
C ILE A 91 5.34 -12.72 -5.03
N ALA A 92 4.41 -12.98 -5.95
CA ALA A 92 4.60 -12.76 -7.37
C ALA A 92 4.87 -11.27 -7.67
N GLY A 93 4.09 -10.36 -7.08
CA GLY A 93 4.28 -8.92 -7.21
C GLY A 93 5.65 -8.47 -6.72
N TYR A 94 6.09 -9.00 -5.56
CA TYR A 94 7.44 -8.78 -5.07
C TYR A 94 8.49 -9.32 -6.04
N GLY A 95 8.38 -10.58 -6.47
CA GLY A 95 9.36 -11.25 -7.32
C GLY A 95 9.53 -10.56 -8.68
N ILE A 96 8.43 -10.20 -9.33
CA ILE A 96 8.44 -9.50 -10.63
C ILE A 96 9.06 -8.10 -10.48
N ALA A 97 8.63 -7.31 -9.49
CA ALA A 97 9.19 -5.99 -9.28
C ALA A 97 10.68 -6.05 -8.86
N ALA A 98 11.04 -7.04 -8.03
CA ALA A 98 12.40 -7.25 -7.57
C ALA A 98 13.33 -7.70 -8.72
N GLY A 99 12.83 -8.51 -9.65
CA GLY A 99 13.57 -8.89 -10.87
C GLY A 99 13.72 -7.72 -11.84
N SER A 100 12.68 -6.90 -11.97
CA SER A 100 12.64 -5.78 -12.94
C SER A 100 13.46 -4.56 -12.50
N PHE A 101 13.61 -4.34 -11.19
CA PHE A 101 14.29 -3.17 -10.64
C PHE A 101 15.41 -3.57 -9.67
N PRO A 102 16.52 -4.17 -10.12
CA PRO A 102 17.61 -4.60 -9.25
C PRO A 102 18.13 -3.46 -8.36
N GLY A 103 18.37 -3.77 -7.08
CA GLY A 103 18.86 -2.79 -6.11
C GLY A 103 20.21 -2.21 -6.52
N GLY A 104 20.38 -0.89 -6.34
CA GLY A 104 21.66 -0.21 -6.57
C GLY A 104 21.91 0.24 -8.02
N VAL A 105 21.12 -0.21 -8.98
CA VAL A 105 21.23 0.16 -10.40
C VAL A 105 20.64 1.55 -10.65
N LEU A 106 21.27 2.33 -11.52
CA LEU A 106 20.80 3.65 -11.95
C LEU A 106 19.57 3.48 -12.84
N THR A 107 18.38 3.77 -12.31
CA THR A 107 17.14 3.75 -13.10
C THR A 107 16.96 5.06 -13.84
N ALA A 108 16.59 4.97 -15.12
CA ALA A 108 16.31 6.15 -15.94
C ALA A 108 15.10 6.92 -15.41
N GLN A 109 15.17 8.26 -15.47
CA GLN A 109 14.06 9.12 -15.13
C GLN A 109 12.94 9.04 -16.19
N PRO A 110 11.66 9.11 -15.79
CA PRO A 110 10.56 9.15 -16.75
C PRO A 110 10.63 10.37 -17.68
N GLY A 111 10.32 10.18 -18.96
CA GLY A 111 10.31 11.27 -19.96
C GLY A 111 9.26 12.34 -19.69
N VAL A 112 8.03 11.93 -19.36
CA VAL A 112 6.93 12.84 -18.96
C VAL A 112 7.09 13.21 -17.49
N ARG A 113 6.87 14.47 -17.08
CA ARG A 113 7.08 14.97 -15.71
C ARG A 113 5.80 15.61 -15.16
N LEU A 114 5.12 14.95 -14.22
CA LEU A 114 3.81 15.38 -13.70
C LEU A 114 3.85 16.57 -12.72
N ALA A 115 5.00 16.85 -12.10
CA ALA A 115 5.16 17.98 -11.17
C ALA A 115 6.18 18.98 -11.72
N VAL A 116 5.69 20.16 -12.12
CA VAL A 116 6.48 21.28 -12.68
C VAL A 116 6.45 22.50 -11.76
N TYR A 117 5.58 22.53 -10.73
CA TYR A 117 5.46 23.69 -9.83
C TYR A 117 6.67 23.86 -8.92
N GLY A 118 7.43 24.93 -9.12
CA GLY A 118 8.56 25.35 -8.27
C GLY A 118 9.86 25.61 -9.05
N LYS A 119 10.80 26.34 -8.44
CA LYS A 119 12.18 26.47 -8.93
C LYS A 119 12.95 25.23 -8.49
N TRP A 120 13.16 24.30 -9.42
CA TRP A 120 13.80 23.02 -9.14
C TRP A 120 15.11 22.89 -9.89
N ARG A 121 16.21 22.70 -9.15
CA ARG A 121 17.48 22.29 -9.72
C ARG A 121 17.51 20.78 -9.92
N ARG A 122 17.97 20.37 -11.09
CA ARG A 122 18.18 18.94 -11.41
C ARG A 122 19.41 18.46 -10.65
N LEU A 123 19.28 17.30 -10.01
CA LEU A 123 20.39 16.59 -9.39
C LEU A 123 20.80 15.41 -10.28
N SER A 124 22.10 15.17 -10.38
CA SER A 124 22.60 13.87 -10.79
C SER A 124 22.29 12.80 -9.72
N VAL A 125 22.29 11.53 -10.09
CA VAL A 125 22.03 10.44 -9.12
C VAL A 125 23.07 10.44 -7.99
N LEU A 126 24.33 10.78 -8.30
CA LEU A 126 25.40 10.87 -7.30
C LEU A 126 25.20 12.03 -6.34
N GLU A 127 24.76 13.19 -6.83
CA GLU A 127 24.42 14.34 -5.97
C GLU A 127 23.20 14.04 -5.11
N ALA A 128 22.17 13.39 -5.66
CA ALA A 128 20.98 13.00 -4.91
C ALA A 128 21.35 12.08 -3.75
N ARG A 129 22.21 11.07 -3.96
CA ARG A 129 22.67 10.15 -2.89
C ARG A 129 23.44 10.83 -1.76
N LYS A 130 24.04 12.00 -2.02
CA LYS A 130 24.75 12.80 -1.00
C LYS A 130 23.80 13.65 -0.16
N GLN A 131 22.55 13.82 -0.59
CA GLN A 131 21.58 14.62 0.15
C GLN A 131 21.05 13.86 1.38
N PRO A 132 20.94 14.51 2.55
CA PRO A 132 20.35 13.90 3.76
C PRO A 132 18.92 13.38 3.54
N ALA A 133 18.19 14.02 2.64
CA ALA A 133 16.81 13.68 2.30
C ALA A 133 16.69 12.46 1.35
N TYR A 134 17.79 11.81 0.96
CA TYR A 134 17.73 10.66 0.05
C TYR A 134 17.35 9.36 0.78
N GLY A 135 16.42 8.61 0.19
CA GLY A 135 16.02 7.27 0.63
C GLY A 135 14.70 7.22 1.40
N PRO A 136 14.18 6.01 1.64
CA PRO A 136 12.81 5.78 2.08
C PRO A 136 12.65 5.88 3.62
N ALA A 137 13.32 6.84 4.25
CA ALA A 137 13.24 7.08 5.69
C ALA A 137 12.13 8.09 6.06
N GLY A 138 11.88 8.26 7.35
CA GLY A 138 10.87 9.18 7.89
C GLY A 138 9.45 8.74 7.52
N PHE A 139 8.66 9.67 7.02
CA PHE A 139 7.27 9.43 6.61
C PHE A 139 7.14 8.47 5.40
N MET A 140 8.20 8.30 4.59
CA MET A 140 8.22 7.23 3.58
C MET A 140 8.23 5.82 4.21
N ALA A 141 8.80 5.66 5.40
CA ALA A 141 8.84 4.36 6.07
C ALA A 141 7.45 3.94 6.57
N SER A 142 6.64 4.88 7.08
CA SER A 142 5.24 4.60 7.43
C SER A 142 4.39 4.28 6.19
N MET A 143 4.70 4.89 5.04
CA MET A 143 4.06 4.53 3.77
C MET A 143 4.38 3.08 3.37
N LEU A 144 5.64 2.66 3.46
CA LEU A 144 6.05 1.27 3.19
C LEU A 144 5.28 0.27 4.07
N VAL A 145 5.18 0.56 5.38
CA VAL A 145 4.39 -0.25 6.31
C VAL A 145 2.91 -0.23 5.93
N GLY A 146 2.37 0.94 5.55
CA GLY A 146 0.98 1.07 5.10
C GLY A 146 0.67 0.24 3.85
N LEU A 147 1.60 0.16 2.89
CA LEU A 147 1.44 -0.69 1.69
C LEU A 147 1.37 -2.17 2.06
N LEU A 148 2.23 -2.64 2.99
CA LEU A 148 2.18 -4.03 3.48
C LEU A 148 0.89 -4.30 4.27
N LEU A 149 0.50 -3.37 5.14
CA LEU A 149 -0.71 -3.51 5.94
C LEU A 149 -1.96 -3.56 5.07
N ASN A 150 -1.98 -2.86 3.94
CA ASN A 150 -3.09 -2.92 2.98
C ASN A 150 -3.30 -4.35 2.46
N VAL A 151 -2.24 -5.03 2.06
CA VAL A 151 -2.28 -6.44 1.59
C VAL A 151 -2.87 -7.35 2.67
N VAL A 152 -2.40 -7.20 3.90
CA VAL A 152 -2.83 -8.03 5.05
C VAL A 152 -4.30 -7.79 5.36
N LEU A 153 -4.69 -6.53 5.61
CA LEU A 153 -6.06 -6.19 6.00
C LEU A 153 -7.08 -6.57 4.93
N ARG A 154 -6.78 -6.28 3.66
CA ARG A 154 -7.68 -6.62 2.54
C ARG A 154 -7.91 -8.13 2.43
N SER A 155 -6.86 -8.91 2.58
CA SER A 155 -6.94 -10.37 2.52
C SER A 155 -7.73 -10.96 3.70
N PHE A 156 -7.57 -10.41 4.90
CA PHE A 156 -8.38 -10.82 6.06
C PHE A 156 -9.84 -10.38 5.94
N GLU A 157 -10.10 -9.20 5.39
CA GLU A 157 -11.47 -8.75 5.11
C GLU A 157 -12.17 -9.68 4.14
N PHE A 158 -11.48 -10.17 3.11
CA PHE A 158 -12.02 -11.21 2.23
C PHE A 158 -12.33 -12.51 3.00
N LEU A 159 -11.41 -12.99 3.82
CA LEU A 159 -11.62 -14.20 4.63
C LEU A 159 -12.82 -14.07 5.57
N LEU A 160 -13.02 -12.89 6.17
CA LEU A 160 -14.09 -12.66 7.13
C LEU A 160 -15.44 -12.41 6.44
N ALA A 161 -15.46 -11.60 5.38
CA ALA A 161 -16.68 -11.14 4.74
C ALA A 161 -17.24 -12.12 3.71
N VAL A 162 -16.37 -12.86 3.01
CA VAL A 162 -16.79 -13.69 1.87
C VAL A 162 -16.87 -15.17 2.28
N PRO A 163 -18.03 -15.83 2.12
CA PRO A 163 -18.13 -17.28 2.32
C PRO A 163 -17.42 -18.05 1.21
N ALA A 164 -16.89 -19.23 1.54
CA ALA A 164 -16.37 -20.14 0.53
C ALA A 164 -17.54 -20.80 -0.20
N LEU A 165 -17.72 -20.46 -1.48
CA LEU A 165 -18.82 -20.91 -2.32
C LEU A 165 -18.26 -21.76 -3.46
N GLY A 166 -18.81 -22.96 -3.63
CA GLY A 166 -18.52 -23.86 -4.74
C GLY A 166 -19.45 -23.64 -5.93
N ASN A 167 -19.31 -24.50 -6.95
CA ASN A 167 -20.00 -24.42 -8.24
C ASN A 167 -21.54 -24.60 -8.17
N HIS A 168 -22.09 -24.91 -6.99
CA HIS A 168 -23.53 -25.08 -6.76
C HIS A 168 -24.16 -23.90 -6.01
N ALA A 169 -23.40 -22.84 -5.71
CA ALA A 169 -23.95 -21.62 -5.16
C ALA A 169 -24.80 -20.88 -6.22
N PRO A 170 -25.75 -20.01 -5.81
CA PRO A 170 -26.43 -19.11 -6.72
C PRO A 170 -25.43 -18.29 -7.55
N ASP A 171 -25.79 -17.91 -8.77
CA ASP A 171 -24.92 -17.19 -9.70
C ASP A 171 -24.32 -15.92 -9.08
N TRP A 172 -25.13 -15.17 -8.32
CA TRP A 172 -24.66 -13.98 -7.61
C TRP A 172 -23.58 -14.29 -6.57
N GLY A 173 -23.65 -15.45 -5.93
CA GLY A 173 -22.70 -15.89 -4.92
C GLY A 173 -21.37 -16.31 -5.52
N GLN A 174 -21.41 -17.05 -6.63
CA GLN A 174 -20.21 -17.41 -7.39
C GLN A 174 -19.51 -16.16 -7.94
N ALA A 175 -20.29 -15.24 -8.52
CA ALA A 175 -19.76 -13.97 -9.02
C ALA A 175 -19.15 -13.14 -7.90
N LEU A 176 -19.82 -13.00 -6.74
CA LEU A 176 -19.29 -12.30 -5.58
C LEU A 176 -17.95 -12.89 -5.13
N PHE A 177 -17.88 -14.22 -4.97
CA PHE A 177 -16.66 -14.90 -4.53
C PHE A 177 -15.50 -14.65 -5.50
N HIS A 178 -15.70 -14.86 -6.80
CA HIS A 178 -14.66 -14.70 -7.81
C HIS A 178 -14.23 -13.24 -8.01
N LEU A 179 -15.18 -12.31 -8.04
CA LEU A 179 -14.89 -10.88 -8.20
C LEU A 179 -14.12 -10.32 -7.00
N MET A 180 -14.53 -10.67 -5.78
CA MET A 180 -13.83 -10.24 -4.56
C MET A 180 -12.46 -10.90 -4.44
N ALA A 181 -12.33 -12.19 -4.81
CA ALA A 181 -11.03 -12.83 -4.84
C ALA A 181 -10.10 -12.19 -5.88
N ALA A 182 -10.61 -11.88 -7.08
CA ALA A 182 -9.85 -11.20 -8.11
C ALA A 182 -9.37 -9.81 -7.65
N ASP A 183 -10.22 -9.03 -6.98
CA ASP A 183 -9.83 -7.75 -6.37
C ASP A 183 -8.66 -7.93 -5.40
N VAL A 184 -8.78 -8.85 -4.45
CA VAL A 184 -7.74 -9.10 -3.44
C VAL A 184 -6.44 -9.55 -4.10
N VAL A 185 -6.49 -10.43 -5.09
CA VAL A 185 -5.33 -10.93 -5.86
C VAL A 185 -4.65 -9.78 -6.60
N VAL A 186 -5.40 -9.06 -7.44
CA VAL A 186 -4.87 -8.00 -8.31
C VAL A 186 -4.29 -6.88 -7.45
N MET A 187 -4.99 -6.49 -6.39
CA MET A 187 -4.55 -5.38 -5.56
C MET A 187 -3.38 -5.77 -4.65
N SER A 188 -3.37 -6.98 -4.08
CA SER A 188 -2.23 -7.46 -3.29
C SER A 188 -0.95 -7.53 -4.14
N PHE A 189 -1.09 -7.93 -5.40
CA PHE A 189 -0.01 -7.89 -6.38
C PHE A 189 0.51 -6.47 -6.60
N PHE A 190 -0.37 -5.52 -6.96
CA PHE A 190 0.04 -4.15 -7.29
C PHE A 190 0.55 -3.36 -6.09
N TYR A 191 0.00 -3.54 -4.89
CA TYR A 191 0.54 -2.93 -3.68
C TYR A 191 1.94 -3.47 -3.36
N MET A 192 2.23 -4.74 -3.63
CA MET A 192 3.59 -5.27 -3.48
C MET A 192 4.56 -4.75 -4.54
N VAL A 193 4.10 -4.54 -5.77
CA VAL A 193 4.91 -3.85 -6.79
C VAL A 193 5.27 -2.43 -6.32
N CYS A 194 4.27 -1.67 -5.84
CA CYS A 194 4.48 -0.33 -5.26
C CYS A 194 5.46 -0.37 -4.09
N PHE A 195 5.33 -1.35 -3.19
CA PHE A 195 6.22 -1.52 -2.04
C PHE A 195 7.67 -1.71 -2.49
N VAL A 196 7.94 -2.60 -3.45
CA VAL A 196 9.29 -2.83 -3.96
C VAL A 196 9.85 -1.59 -4.64
N MET A 197 9.04 -0.90 -5.45
CA MET A 197 9.46 0.33 -6.12
C MET A 197 9.81 1.43 -5.12
N ALA A 198 9.03 1.58 -4.05
CA ALA A 198 9.35 2.51 -2.97
C ALA A 198 10.63 2.09 -2.22
N LEU A 199 10.74 0.82 -1.86
CA LEU A 199 11.88 0.28 -1.12
C LEU A 199 13.19 0.46 -1.89
N ARG A 200 13.14 0.34 -3.21
CA ARG A 200 14.30 0.45 -4.11
C ARG A 200 14.49 1.84 -4.72
N ASN A 201 13.77 2.85 -4.24
CA ASN A 201 13.86 4.24 -4.70
C ASN A 201 13.61 4.41 -6.22
N VAL A 202 12.73 3.59 -6.79
CA VAL A 202 12.43 3.59 -8.24
C VAL A 202 11.62 4.84 -8.60
N PRO A 203 12.08 5.70 -9.53
CA PRO A 203 11.42 6.97 -9.89
C PRO A 203 9.93 6.88 -10.27
N TYR A 204 9.50 5.72 -10.78
CA TYR A 204 8.13 5.46 -11.18
C TYR A 204 7.17 5.19 -10.01
N PHE A 205 7.68 5.00 -8.78
CA PHE A 205 6.88 4.64 -7.61
C PHE A 205 5.64 5.53 -7.41
N PRO A 206 5.73 6.89 -7.37
CA PRO A 206 4.56 7.72 -7.11
C PRO A 206 3.47 7.58 -8.19
N ARG A 207 3.86 7.28 -9.44
CA ARG A 207 2.89 7.06 -10.54
C ARG A 207 2.25 5.71 -10.43
N MET A 208 3.03 4.70 -10.10
CA MET A 208 2.53 3.36 -9.89
C MET A 208 1.52 3.35 -8.73
N LEU A 209 1.80 4.05 -7.64
CA LEU A 209 0.86 4.14 -6.53
C LEU A 209 -0.44 4.86 -6.90
N LEU A 210 -0.36 5.96 -7.66
CA LEU A 210 -1.54 6.64 -8.18
C LEU A 210 -2.36 5.70 -9.08
N PHE A 211 -1.70 4.98 -9.99
CA PHE A 211 -2.34 3.97 -10.83
C PHE A 211 -3.03 2.90 -9.98
N THR A 212 -2.35 2.36 -8.97
CA THR A 212 -2.92 1.37 -8.06
C THR A 212 -4.16 1.89 -7.34
N TRP A 213 -4.16 3.13 -6.81
CA TRP A 213 -5.37 3.71 -6.21
C TRP A 213 -6.52 3.88 -7.21
N THR A 214 -6.23 4.34 -8.44
CA THR A 214 -7.25 4.47 -9.48
C THR A 214 -7.82 3.11 -9.88
N LEU A 215 -6.96 2.10 -10.01
CA LEU A 215 -7.36 0.74 -10.31
C LEU A 215 -8.23 0.15 -9.19
N ASP A 216 -7.86 0.40 -7.94
CA ASP A 216 -8.63 -0.01 -6.75
C ASP A 216 -10.06 0.50 -6.84
N ILE A 217 -10.24 1.82 -7.02
CA ILE A 217 -11.56 2.45 -7.17
C ILE A 217 -12.30 1.86 -8.39
N ALA A 218 -11.62 1.69 -9.52
CA ALA A 218 -12.23 1.14 -10.73
C ALA A 218 -12.75 -0.29 -10.51
N ILE A 219 -11.97 -1.16 -9.86
CA ILE A 219 -12.39 -2.52 -9.53
C ILE A 219 -13.60 -2.50 -8.60
N GLN A 220 -13.59 -1.70 -7.52
CA GLN A 220 -14.74 -1.61 -6.61
C GLN A 220 -16.03 -1.16 -7.35
N MET A 221 -15.91 -0.21 -8.28
CA MET A 221 -17.05 0.24 -9.11
C MET A 221 -17.52 -0.84 -10.09
N ILE A 222 -16.61 -1.63 -10.68
CA ILE A 222 -16.95 -2.77 -11.55
C ILE A 222 -17.71 -3.82 -10.74
N ILE A 223 -17.24 -4.15 -9.53
CA ILE A 223 -17.90 -5.12 -8.64
C ILE A 223 -19.31 -4.66 -8.29
N ALA A 224 -19.46 -3.39 -7.87
CA ALA A 224 -20.76 -2.80 -7.56
C ALA A 224 -21.73 -2.90 -8.75
N ARG A 225 -21.25 -2.55 -9.95
CA ARG A 225 -22.06 -2.58 -11.17
C ARG A 225 -22.46 -3.99 -11.58
N GLN A 226 -21.54 -4.96 -11.51
CA GLN A 226 -21.83 -6.34 -11.90
C GLN A 226 -22.82 -6.99 -10.95
N LEU A 227 -22.58 -6.89 -9.64
CA LEU A 227 -23.46 -7.52 -8.64
C LEU A 227 -24.81 -6.82 -8.51
N GLY A 228 -24.85 -5.49 -8.65
CA GLY A 228 -26.10 -4.72 -8.65
C GLY A 228 -26.99 -4.97 -9.87
N GLY A 229 -26.46 -5.57 -10.93
CA GLY A 229 -27.20 -5.95 -12.13
C GLY A 229 -27.73 -7.40 -12.11
N MET A 230 -27.39 -8.20 -11.09
CA MET A 230 -27.79 -9.60 -11.01
C MET A 230 -29.20 -9.74 -10.43
N ALA A 231 -30.00 -10.61 -11.04
CA ALA A 231 -31.28 -11.01 -10.48
C ALA A 231 -31.06 -11.81 -9.18
N GLU A 232 -32.03 -11.74 -8.25
CA GLU A 232 -32.08 -12.57 -7.04
C GLU A 232 -30.99 -12.32 -5.97
N LEU A 233 -30.28 -11.18 -6.02
CA LEU A 233 -29.39 -10.79 -4.93
C LEU A 233 -30.21 -10.49 -3.65
N PRO A 234 -30.01 -11.22 -2.54
CA PRO A 234 -30.73 -10.94 -1.30
C PRO A 234 -30.37 -9.56 -0.75
N LEU A 235 -31.37 -8.82 -0.26
CA LEU A 235 -31.18 -7.46 0.24
C LEU A 235 -30.11 -7.38 1.35
N SER A 236 -30.07 -8.36 2.25
CA SER A 236 -29.06 -8.45 3.31
C SER A 236 -27.62 -8.57 2.78
N VAL A 237 -27.44 -9.26 1.65
CA VAL A 237 -26.14 -9.38 0.97
C VAL A 237 -25.81 -8.09 0.25
N ALA A 238 -26.78 -7.46 -0.41
CA ALA A 238 -26.60 -6.17 -1.07
C ALA A 238 -26.15 -5.07 -0.09
N ASP A 239 -26.77 -4.98 1.09
CA ASP A 239 -26.40 -4.02 2.13
C ASP A 239 -24.99 -4.27 2.67
N SER A 240 -24.66 -5.54 2.92
CA SER A 240 -23.33 -5.95 3.40
C SER A 240 -22.25 -5.65 2.36
N LEU A 241 -22.52 -5.94 1.09
CA LEU A 241 -21.64 -5.63 -0.04
C LEU A 241 -21.45 -4.11 -0.17
N ASN A 242 -22.52 -3.33 -0.12
CA ASN A 242 -22.44 -1.88 -0.20
C ASN A 242 -21.56 -1.31 0.93
N SER A 243 -21.74 -1.79 2.17
CA SER A 243 -20.89 -1.42 3.30
C SER A 243 -19.41 -1.76 3.06
N LEU A 244 -19.13 -2.96 2.55
CA LEU A 244 -17.77 -3.42 2.25
C LEU A 244 -17.10 -2.59 1.15
N LEU A 245 -17.78 -2.39 0.01
CA LEU A 245 -17.26 -1.62 -1.12
C LEU A 245 -17.06 -0.15 -0.75
N HIS A 246 -18.03 0.44 -0.04
CA HIS A 246 -17.92 1.81 0.47
C HIS A 246 -16.74 1.95 1.45
N GLY A 247 -16.56 0.97 2.34
CA GLY A 247 -15.41 0.90 3.25
C GLY A 247 -14.08 0.84 2.50
N ASN A 248 -13.99 0.02 1.44
CA ASN A 248 -12.79 -0.09 0.61
C ASN A 248 -12.46 1.20 -0.12
N ILE A 249 -13.43 1.83 -0.76
CA ILE A 249 -13.25 3.14 -1.42
C ILE A 249 -12.80 4.19 -0.41
N THR A 250 -13.44 4.23 0.77
CA THR A 250 -13.09 5.17 1.83
C THR A 250 -11.64 5.00 2.29
N LYS A 251 -11.16 3.76 2.48
CA LYS A 251 -9.76 3.49 2.83
C LYS A 251 -8.80 4.00 1.75
N VAL A 252 -9.12 3.78 0.47
CA VAL A 252 -8.29 4.27 -0.65
C VAL A 252 -8.27 5.80 -0.67
N MET A 253 -9.42 6.45 -0.48
CA MET A 253 -9.51 7.91 -0.45
C MET A 253 -8.77 8.51 0.73
N ILE A 254 -8.85 7.92 1.93
CA ILE A 254 -8.07 8.33 3.10
C ILE A 254 -6.57 8.16 2.81
N SER A 255 -6.17 7.02 2.24
CA SER A 255 -4.78 6.77 1.86
C SER A 255 -4.29 7.82 0.86
N ALA A 256 -5.02 8.05 -0.23
CA ALA A 256 -4.70 9.07 -1.21
C ALA A 256 -4.64 10.48 -0.59
N PHE A 257 -5.59 10.84 0.27
CA PHE A 257 -5.61 12.13 0.95
C PHE A 257 -4.39 12.36 1.85
N VAL A 258 -3.95 11.33 2.59
CA VAL A 258 -2.77 11.41 3.46
C VAL A 258 -1.48 11.47 2.65
N TRP A 259 -1.36 10.63 1.62
CA TRP A 259 -0.09 10.39 0.94
C TRP A 259 0.14 11.30 -0.27
N LEU A 260 -0.89 11.70 -1.01
CA LEU A 260 -0.75 12.48 -2.23
C LEU A 260 -0.13 13.88 -1.98
N PRO A 261 -0.51 14.65 -0.95
CA PRO A 261 0.18 15.89 -0.62
C PRO A 261 1.66 15.67 -0.32
N TYR A 262 1.98 14.60 0.41
CA TYR A 262 3.36 14.24 0.72
C TYR A 262 4.15 13.86 -0.55
N LEU A 263 3.57 13.05 -1.44
CA LEU A 263 4.20 12.64 -2.70
C LEU A 263 4.42 13.82 -3.66
N ILE A 264 3.60 14.86 -3.58
CA ILE A 264 3.74 16.04 -4.43
C ILE A 264 4.78 17.01 -3.86
N LEU A 265 4.69 17.31 -2.56
CA LEU A 265 5.38 18.44 -1.93
C LEU A 265 6.67 18.06 -1.21
N SER A 266 6.87 16.79 -0.82
CA SER A 266 8.01 16.41 0.02
C SER A 266 9.34 16.52 -0.72
N ASP A 267 10.29 17.26 -0.13
CA ASP A 267 11.67 17.34 -0.61
C ASP A 267 12.34 15.96 -0.67
N ARG A 268 12.05 15.09 0.30
CA ARG A 268 12.54 13.70 0.31
C ARG A 268 12.07 12.92 -0.92
N VAL A 269 10.79 13.05 -1.28
CA VAL A 269 10.24 12.40 -2.48
C VAL A 269 10.85 13.01 -3.75
N ASN A 270 11.02 14.33 -3.79
CA ASN A 270 11.64 15.02 -4.92
C ASN A 270 13.11 14.63 -5.13
N VAL A 271 13.89 14.56 -4.06
CA VAL A 271 15.30 14.15 -4.10
C VAL A 271 15.41 12.66 -4.44
N THR A 272 14.61 11.80 -3.80
CA THR A 272 14.72 10.34 -3.93
C THR A 272 14.21 9.83 -5.27
N TYR A 273 13.01 10.23 -5.69
CA TYR A 273 12.34 9.67 -6.87
C TYR A 273 12.44 10.56 -8.10
N ARG A 274 12.52 11.89 -7.94
CA ARG A 274 12.51 12.85 -9.06
C ARG A 274 13.88 13.46 -9.36
N LEU A 275 14.88 13.21 -8.51
CA LEU A 275 16.24 13.74 -8.59
C LEU A 275 16.26 15.27 -8.73
N ARG A 276 15.56 15.97 -7.84
CA ARG A 276 15.50 17.44 -7.82
C ARG A 276 15.62 17.99 -6.41
N LEU A 277 16.22 19.17 -6.31
CA LEU A 277 16.29 19.97 -5.09
C LEU A 277 15.60 21.31 -5.34
N ARG A 278 14.99 21.87 -4.30
CA ARG A 278 14.45 23.22 -4.33
C ARG A 278 15.61 24.21 -4.22
N ASP A 279 15.66 25.18 -5.14
CA ASP A 279 16.59 26.32 -5.05
C ASP A 279 16.08 27.39 -4.08
#